data_AF-K1YK75-F1
#
_entry.id   AF-K1YK75-F1
#
_cell.length_a   1.000
_cell.length_b   1.000
_cell.length_c   1.000
_cell.angle_alpha   90.00
_cell.angle_beta   90.00
_cell.angle_gamma   90.00
#
_symmetry.space_group_name_H-M   'P 1'
#
loop_
_entity.id
_entity.type
_entity.pdbx_description
1 polymer ?
#
loop_
_entity_poly.entity_id
_entity_poly.type
_entity_poly.pdbx_seq_one_letter_code
_entity_poly.pdbx_strand_id
1 'polypeptide(L)'
;MENFSTRLSTESLRNVNALVQKIEGVCKNIEQSLAMCLELNSASVADYSVTTANKVESEFVDRVVLNIDKIKNHLRDLKNALNTKVINDMGSITTIIGSLQETSDTLQGFLLSNNFFNTTFQMPVMEIQSAIDQILQEVALVQHMNS
;
A
#
# COMPACT_ATOMS: atom_id res chain seq x y z
N MET A 1 12.74 -11.12 -34.42
CA MET A 1 11.97 -10.77 -33.21
C MET A 1 12.35 -9.35 -32.87
N GLU A 2 11.46 -8.40 -33.14
CA GLU A 2 11.70 -7.00 -32.80
C GLU A 2 11.59 -6.85 -31.28
N ASN A 3 12.69 -6.50 -30.62
CA ASN A 3 12.68 -6.10 -29.21
C ASN A 3 12.05 -4.69 -29.14
N PHE A 4 10.72 -4.63 -29.03
CA PHE A 4 10.05 -3.40 -28.66
C PHE A 4 10.45 -3.02 -27.24
N SER A 5 11.36 -2.04 -27.11
CA SER A 5 11.63 -1.39 -25.83
C SER A 5 10.42 -0.53 -25.50
N THR A 6 9.51 -1.06 -24.69
CA THR A 6 8.44 -0.27 -24.09
C THR A 6 9.05 0.63 -23.03
N ARG A 7 8.77 1.93 -23.13
CA ARG A 7 9.19 2.91 -22.13
C ARG A 7 7.96 3.69 -21.71
N LEU A 8 7.72 3.79 -20.40
CA LEU A 8 6.80 4.78 -19.87
C LEU A 8 7.28 6.18 -20.28
N SER A 9 6.33 7.06 -20.58
CA SER A 9 6.66 8.47 -20.83
C SER A 9 7.28 9.08 -19.58
N THR A 10 8.12 10.12 -19.73
CA THR A 10 8.69 10.86 -18.59
C THR A 10 7.61 11.38 -17.64
N GLU A 11 6.45 11.75 -18.20
CA GLU A 11 5.30 12.23 -17.44
C GLU A 11 4.62 11.11 -16.65
N SER A 12 4.35 9.95 -17.26
CA SER A 12 3.80 8.77 -16.57
C SER A 12 4.75 8.28 -15.48
N LEU A 13 6.07 8.26 -15.73
CA LEU A 13 7.06 7.94 -14.71
C LEU A 13 7.02 8.92 -13.54
N ARG A 14 6.86 10.22 -13.82
CA ARG A 14 6.71 11.24 -12.77
C ARG A 14 5.42 11.03 -11.95
N ASN A 15 4.31 10.73 -12.62
CA ASN A 15 3.02 10.50 -11.98
C ASN A 15 3.06 9.24 -11.09
N VAL A 16 3.57 8.12 -11.61
CA VAL A 16 3.74 6.89 -10.84
C VAL A 16 4.64 7.12 -9.64
N ASN A 17 5.76 7.83 -9.80
CA ASN A 17 6.62 8.17 -8.66
C ASN A 17 5.92 9.02 -7.59
N ALA A 18 5.08 9.98 -7.99
CA ALA A 18 4.28 10.77 -7.06
C ALA A 18 3.25 9.91 -6.30
N LEU A 19 2.60 8.96 -6.99
CA LEU A 19 1.68 8.01 -6.38
C LEU A 19 2.38 7.07 -5.40
N VAL A 20 3.58 6.59 -5.75
CA VAL A 20 4.39 5.78 -4.82
C VAL A 20 4.73 6.58 -3.56
N GLN A 21 5.15 7.84 -3.70
CA GLN A 21 5.42 8.71 -2.54
C GLN A 21 4.18 8.95 -1.69
N LYS A 22 3.00 9.09 -2.32
CA LYS A 22 1.73 9.20 -1.61
C LYS A 22 1.47 7.95 -0.76
N ILE A 23 1.60 6.75 -1.33
CA ILE A 23 1.39 5.49 -0.61
C ILE A 23 2.38 5.37 0.55
N GLU A 24 3.67 5.67 0.33
CA GLU A 24 4.69 5.67 1.39
C GLU A 24 4.33 6.62 2.54
N GLY A 25 3.80 7.81 2.23
CA GLY A 25 3.31 8.77 3.22
C GLY A 25 2.13 8.24 4.02
N VAL A 26 1.17 7.59 3.36
CA VAL A 26 0.00 6.99 4.04
C VAL A 26 0.43 5.82 4.93
N CYS A 27 1.33 4.95 4.47
CA CYS A 27 1.89 3.87 5.30
C CYS A 27 2.56 4.43 6.57
N LYS A 28 3.36 5.49 6.44
CA LYS A 28 3.99 6.16 7.59
C LYS A 28 2.96 6.72 8.58
N ASN A 29 1.88 7.31 8.09
CA ASN A 29 0.80 7.82 8.95
C ASN A 29 0.09 6.67 9.69
N ILE A 30 -0.13 5.53 9.04
CA ILE A 30 -0.69 4.32 9.69
C ILE A 30 0.26 3.84 10.80
N GLU A 31 1.56 3.70 10.51
CA GLU A 31 2.58 3.30 11.48
C GLU A 31 2.61 4.23 12.71
N GLN A 32 2.55 5.56 12.49
CA GLN A 32 2.51 6.55 13.56
C GLN A 32 1.24 6.45 14.40
N SER A 33 0.08 6.33 13.75
CA SER A 33 -1.20 6.17 14.44
C SER A 33 -1.27 4.86 15.23
N LEU A 34 -0.71 3.76 14.71
CA LEU A 34 -0.56 2.52 15.45
C LEU A 34 0.32 2.68 16.69
N ALA A 35 1.48 3.33 16.57
CA ALA A 35 2.36 3.60 17.71
C ALA A 35 1.63 4.42 18.79
N MET A 36 0.90 5.48 18.40
CA MET A 36 0.09 6.28 19.32
C MET A 36 -1.00 5.43 20.00
N CYS A 37 -1.72 4.58 19.26
CA CYS A 37 -2.72 3.67 19.83
C CYS A 37 -2.11 2.68 20.85
N LEU A 38 -0.89 2.21 20.61
CA LEU A 38 -0.18 1.31 21.51
C LEU A 38 0.36 2.02 22.76
N GLU A 39 0.77 3.29 22.64
CA GLU A 39 1.27 4.14 23.73
C GLU A 39 0.16 4.74 24.62
N LEU A 40 -1.03 5.00 24.05
CA LEU A 40 -2.21 5.53 24.77
C LEU A 40 -2.85 4.53 25.75
N ASN A 41 -2.32 3.30 25.85
CA ASN A 41 -2.86 2.21 26.65
C ASN A 41 -2.64 2.31 28.18
N SER A 42 -1.88 3.27 28.69
CA SER A 42 -1.69 3.38 30.15
C SER A 42 -2.71 4.27 30.87
N ALA A 43 -3.35 5.22 30.18
CA ALA A 43 -4.25 6.20 30.80
C ALA A 43 -5.66 6.28 30.18
N SER A 44 -5.87 5.78 28.96
CA SER A 44 -7.16 5.90 28.25
C SER A 44 -8.20 4.82 28.65
N VAL A 45 -7.81 3.90 29.54
CA VAL A 45 -8.59 2.71 29.96
C VAL A 45 -9.61 3.03 31.06
N ALA A 46 -9.55 4.22 31.67
CA ALA A 46 -10.37 4.55 32.85
C ALA A 46 -11.85 4.85 32.54
N ASP A 47 -12.20 5.31 31.34
CA ASP A 47 -13.56 5.82 31.04
C ASP A 47 -14.39 4.97 30.05
N TYR A 48 -13.81 3.94 29.45
CA TYR A 48 -14.54 3.05 28.53
C TYR A 48 -14.59 1.62 29.07
N SER A 49 -15.51 1.36 30.01
CA SER A 49 -16.16 0.07 30.29
C SER A 49 -15.43 -1.22 29.84
N VAL A 50 -14.21 -1.42 30.33
CA VAL A 50 -13.61 -2.62 30.96
C VAL A 50 -13.86 -4.02 30.34
N THR A 51 -14.29 -4.19 29.09
CA THR A 51 -14.49 -5.57 28.56
C THR A 51 -13.91 -5.93 27.19
N THR A 52 -13.19 -5.03 26.52
CA THR A 52 -12.52 -5.36 25.24
C THR A 52 -11.07 -4.87 25.11
N ALA A 53 -10.55 -4.13 26.08
CA ALA A 53 -9.39 -3.25 25.88
C ALA A 53 -7.97 -3.89 25.97
N ASN A 54 -7.80 -5.12 26.48
CA ASN A 54 -6.46 -5.72 26.65
C ASN A 54 -6.15 -6.90 25.72
N LYS A 55 -6.98 -7.11 24.69
CA LYS A 55 -6.74 -8.04 23.59
C LYS A 55 -7.11 -7.39 22.26
N VAL A 56 -6.62 -6.18 22.00
CA VAL A 56 -6.16 -5.92 20.63
C VAL A 56 -5.00 -6.89 20.46
N GLU A 57 -5.31 -8.06 19.92
CA GLU A 57 -4.40 -9.21 19.86
C GLU A 57 -3.10 -8.74 19.20
N SER A 58 -1.96 -8.91 19.87
CA SER A 58 -0.63 -8.59 19.31
C SER A 58 -0.52 -9.07 17.87
N GLU A 59 -1.06 -10.26 17.60
CA GLU A 59 -1.12 -10.87 16.28
C GLU A 59 -1.87 -10.03 15.23
N PHE A 60 -2.93 -9.32 15.60
CA PHE A 60 -3.65 -8.42 14.69
C PHE A 60 -2.78 -7.22 14.31
N VAL A 61 -2.13 -6.60 15.30
CA VAL A 61 -1.19 -5.49 15.07
C VAL A 61 0.00 -5.96 14.23
N ASP A 62 0.57 -7.11 14.56
CA ASP A 62 1.67 -7.73 13.83
C ASP A 62 1.28 -7.99 12.37
N ARG A 63 0.05 -8.44 12.11
CA ARG A 63 -0.48 -8.64 10.74
C ARG A 63 -0.67 -7.32 9.99
N VAL A 64 -1.13 -6.26 10.65
CA VAL A 64 -1.25 -4.93 10.02
C VAL A 64 0.13 -4.42 9.64
N VAL A 65 1.09 -4.42 10.57
CA VAL A 65 2.48 -3.99 10.32
C VAL A 65 3.13 -4.81 9.21
N LEU A 66 2.96 -6.14 9.23
CA LEU A 66 3.49 -7.03 8.20
C LEU A 66 2.97 -6.69 6.80
N ASN A 67 1.67 -6.38 6.66
CA ASN A 67 1.12 -5.99 5.36
C ASN A 67 1.60 -4.60 4.91
N ILE A 68 1.77 -3.65 5.83
CA ILE A 68 2.37 -2.35 5.52
C ILE A 68 3.82 -2.50 5.03
N ASP A 69 4.62 -3.35 5.68
CA ASP A 69 5.99 -3.63 5.25
C ASP A 69 6.04 -4.30 3.87
N LYS A 70 5.12 -5.24 3.60
CA LYS A 70 4.97 -5.84 2.26
C LYS A 70 4.63 -4.79 1.21
N ILE A 71 3.67 -3.89 1.46
CA ILE A 71 3.35 -2.79 0.54
C ILE A 71 4.61 -1.96 0.25
N LYS A 72 5.35 -1.54 1.28
CA LYS A 72 6.59 -0.75 1.12
C LYS A 72 7.65 -1.50 0.30
N ASN A 73 7.79 -2.80 0.51
CA ASN A 73 8.71 -3.63 -0.28
C ASN A 73 8.29 -3.68 -1.75
N HIS A 74 7.01 -3.92 -2.04
CA HIS A 74 6.52 -3.92 -3.42
C HIS A 74 6.65 -2.55 -4.11
N LEU A 75 6.45 -1.44 -3.38
CA LEU A 75 6.70 -0.09 -3.90
C LEU A 75 8.18 0.14 -4.24
N ARG A 76 9.10 -0.39 -3.41
CA ARG A 76 10.53 -0.33 -3.68
C ARG A 76 10.89 -1.12 -4.93
N ASP A 77 10.33 -2.32 -5.06
CA ASP A 77 10.55 -3.18 -6.22
C ASP A 77 9.99 -2.52 -7.50
N LEU A 78 8.81 -1.89 -7.40
CA LEU A 78 8.24 -1.09 -8.48
C LEU A 78 9.15 0.08 -8.87
N LYS A 79 9.61 0.88 -7.91
CA LYS A 79 10.58 1.97 -8.16
C LYS A 79 11.84 1.46 -8.85
N ASN A 80 12.37 0.32 -8.43
CA ASN A 80 13.57 -0.27 -9.02
C ASN A 80 13.32 -0.71 -10.47
N ALA A 81 12.20 -1.37 -10.74
CA ALA A 81 11.79 -1.79 -12.08
C ALA A 81 11.52 -0.60 -13.02
N LEU A 82 11.00 0.51 -12.49
CA LEU A 82 10.76 1.74 -13.26
C LEU A 82 12.04 2.54 -13.53
N ASN A 83 13.02 2.48 -12.63
CA ASN A 83 14.29 3.19 -12.76
C ASN A 83 15.29 2.48 -13.70
N THR A 84 15.07 1.21 -14.04
CA THR A 84 15.88 0.56 -15.06
C THR A 84 15.67 1.25 -16.42
N LYS A 85 16.77 1.74 -17.02
CA LYS A 85 16.78 2.53 -18.28
C LYS A 85 16.03 1.89 -19.45
N VAL A 86 15.80 0.58 -19.38
CA VAL A 86 15.00 -0.18 -20.32
C VAL A 86 14.07 -1.08 -19.50
N ILE A 87 12.76 -0.81 -19.56
CA ILE A 87 11.74 -1.73 -19.08
C ILE A 87 11.70 -2.87 -20.11
N ASN A 88 12.48 -3.91 -19.86
CA ASN A 88 12.55 -5.06 -20.77
C ASN A 88 11.37 -6.02 -20.58
N ASP A 89 10.70 -5.96 -19.42
CA ASP A 89 9.61 -6.86 -19.09
C ASP A 89 8.48 -6.11 -18.38
N MET A 90 7.46 -5.78 -19.15
CA MET A 90 6.23 -5.20 -18.63
C MET A 90 5.44 -6.20 -17.76
N GLY A 91 5.63 -7.51 -17.98
CA GLY A 91 5.02 -8.56 -17.17
C GLY A 91 5.47 -8.47 -15.71
N SER A 92 6.77 -8.31 -15.47
CA SER A 92 7.31 -8.07 -14.12
C SER A 92 6.67 -6.88 -13.41
N ILE A 93 6.46 -5.75 -14.11
CA ILE A 93 5.82 -4.56 -13.53
C ILE A 93 4.36 -4.85 -13.17
N THR A 94 3.60 -5.47 -14.09
CA THR A 94 2.22 -5.87 -13.84
C THR A 94 2.11 -6.85 -12.67
N THR A 95 3.04 -7.81 -12.54
CA THR A 95 3.09 -8.71 -11.39
C THR A 95 3.32 -7.97 -10.08
N ILE A 96 4.25 -7.01 -10.02
CA ILE A 96 4.49 -6.21 -8.81
C ILE A 96 3.24 -5.41 -8.42
N ILE A 97 2.54 -4.81 -9.39
CA ILE A 97 1.31 -4.05 -9.13
C ILE A 97 0.19 -4.98 -8.67
N GLY A 98 0.07 -6.18 -9.24
CA GLY A 98 -0.85 -7.20 -8.76
C GLY A 98 -0.60 -7.58 -7.30
N SER A 99 0.67 -7.79 -6.92
CA SER A 99 1.04 -8.05 -5.51
C SER A 99 0.76 -6.86 -4.57
N LEU A 100 0.90 -5.62 -5.05
CA LEU A 100 0.47 -4.42 -4.30
C LEU A 100 -1.04 -4.44 -4.02
N GLN A 101 -1.84 -4.73 -5.05
CA GLN A 101 -3.30 -4.80 -4.96
C GLN A 101 -3.74 -5.90 -3.99
N GLU A 102 -3.24 -7.12 -4.15
CA GLU A 102 -3.54 -8.25 -3.26
C GLU A 102 -3.19 -7.97 -1.80
N THR A 103 -2.02 -7.34 -1.56
CA THR A 103 -1.58 -7.00 -0.21
C THR A 103 -2.46 -5.90 0.40
N SER A 104 -2.84 -4.91 -0.40
CA SER A 104 -3.74 -3.83 0.06
C SER A 104 -5.15 -4.34 0.37
N ASP A 105 -5.68 -5.26 -0.42
CA ASP A 105 -6.98 -5.89 -0.19
C ASP A 105 -6.96 -6.78 1.05
N THR A 106 -5.86 -7.52 1.25
CA THR A 106 -5.63 -8.30 2.46
C THR A 106 -5.62 -7.39 3.70
N LEU A 107 -4.92 -6.26 3.63
CA LEU A 107 -4.89 -5.28 4.72
C LEU A 107 -6.30 -4.72 4.99
N GLN A 108 -7.05 -4.34 3.97
CA GLN A 108 -8.43 -3.87 4.12
C GLN A 108 -9.32 -4.93 4.79
N GLY A 109 -9.23 -6.19 4.34
CA GLY A 109 -9.98 -7.30 4.92
C GLY A 109 -9.69 -7.49 6.42
N PHE A 110 -8.42 -7.37 6.83
CA PHE A 110 -8.06 -7.38 8.24
C PHE A 110 -8.65 -6.19 9.00
N LEU A 111 -8.55 -4.96 8.47
CA LEU A 111 -9.11 -3.79 9.14
C LEU A 111 -10.62 -3.89 9.34
N LEU A 112 -11.36 -4.38 8.34
CA LEU A 112 -12.80 -4.59 8.41
C LEU A 112 -13.21 -5.61 9.48
N SER A 113 -12.33 -6.54 9.86
CA SER A 113 -12.62 -7.52 10.90
C SER A 113 -12.47 -6.98 12.33
N ASN A 114 -12.02 -5.73 12.51
CA ASN A 114 -11.92 -5.10 13.83
C ASN A 114 -12.46 -3.66 13.81
N ASN A 115 -13.54 -3.40 14.54
CA ASN A 115 -14.23 -2.10 14.56
C ASN A 115 -13.31 -0.91 14.90
N PHE A 116 -12.40 -1.05 15.86
CA PHE A 116 -11.49 0.04 16.22
C PHE A 116 -10.56 0.40 15.07
N PHE A 117 -9.95 -0.62 14.45
CA PHE A 117 -9.03 -0.43 13.34
C PHE A 117 -9.74 0.01 12.06
N ASN A 118 -10.95 -0.50 11.80
CA ASN A 118 -11.78 -0.03 10.70
C ASN A 118 -12.03 1.48 10.83
N THR A 119 -12.56 1.94 11.97
CA THR A 119 -12.82 3.37 12.18
C THR A 119 -11.57 4.24 12.08
N THR A 120 -10.41 3.73 12.50
CA THR A 120 -9.16 4.49 12.55
C THR A 120 -8.39 4.51 11.22
N PHE A 121 -8.42 3.40 10.47
CA PHE A 121 -7.49 3.17 9.35
C PHE A 121 -8.17 2.89 8.00
N GLN A 122 -9.51 2.78 7.95
CA GLN A 122 -10.24 2.53 6.69
C GLN A 122 -9.93 3.59 5.63
N MET A 123 -10.00 4.88 5.98
CA MET A 123 -9.73 5.98 5.05
C MET A 123 -8.28 5.93 4.50
N PRO A 124 -7.23 5.84 5.35
CA PRO A 124 -5.87 5.62 4.88
C PRO A 124 -5.72 4.44 3.91
N VAL A 125 -6.30 3.28 4.21
CA VAL A 125 -6.15 2.11 3.33
C VAL A 125 -6.89 2.29 2.00
N MET A 126 -8.05 2.95 1.99
CA MET A 126 -8.71 3.32 0.74
C MET A 126 -7.88 4.29 -0.10
N GLU A 127 -7.11 5.19 0.51
CA GLU A 127 -6.18 6.06 -0.22
C GLU A 127 -5.03 5.28 -0.87
N ILE A 128 -4.55 4.22 -0.21
CA ILE A 128 -3.57 3.28 -0.78
C ILE A 128 -4.16 2.59 -2.00
N GLN A 129 -5.34 1.98 -1.88
CA GLN A 129 -6.03 1.29 -2.98
C GLN A 129 -6.25 2.22 -4.18
N SER A 130 -6.77 3.43 -3.93
CA SER A 130 -7.00 4.42 -4.98
C SER A 130 -5.71 4.85 -5.70
N ALA A 131 -4.58 4.92 -4.98
CA ALA A 131 -3.30 5.23 -5.58
C ALA A 131 -2.74 4.04 -6.40
N ILE A 132 -2.94 2.80 -5.94
CA ILE A 132 -2.56 1.59 -6.70
C ILE A 132 -3.36 1.51 -8.01
N ASP A 133 -4.67 1.78 -7.98
CA ASP A 133 -5.51 1.78 -9.18
C ASP A 133 -5.04 2.83 -10.21
N GLN A 134 -4.61 4.01 -9.75
CA GLN A 134 -4.04 5.05 -10.61
C GLN A 134 -2.68 4.63 -11.20
N ILE A 135 -1.83 3.94 -10.42
CA ILE A 135 -0.58 3.36 -10.93
C ILE A 135 -0.90 2.33 -12.04
N LEU A 136 -1.87 1.46 -11.81
CA LEU A 136 -2.28 0.46 -12.78
C LEU A 136 -2.78 1.11 -14.09
N GLN A 137 -3.57 2.18 -14.00
CA GLN A 137 -4.04 2.92 -15.17
C GLN A 137 -2.90 3.54 -15.98
N GLU A 138 -1.96 4.23 -15.32
CA GLU A 138 -0.78 4.83 -15.97
C GLU A 138 0.07 3.77 -16.70
N VAL A 139 0.19 2.59 -16.09
CA VAL A 139 0.94 1.45 -16.62
C VAL A 139 0.20 0.76 -17.77
N ALA A 140 -1.13 0.61 -17.69
CA ALA A 140 -1.97 -0.01 -18.71
C ALA A 140 -2.10 0.84 -19.98
N LEU A 141 -2.14 2.17 -19.85
CA LEU A 141 -2.15 3.09 -21.01
C LEU A 141 -0.94 2.86 -21.93
N VAL A 142 0.21 2.47 -21.37
CA VAL A 142 1.42 2.13 -22.15
C VAL A 142 1.31 0.77 -22.86
N GLN A 143 0.53 -0.17 -22.34
CA GLN A 143 0.29 -1.45 -23.03
C GLN A 143 -0.61 -1.26 -24.27
N HIS A 144 -1.64 -0.42 -24.16
CA HIS A 144 -2.62 -0.19 -25.23
C HIS A 144 -2.13 0.70 -26.37
N MET A 145 -1.22 1.65 -26.14
CA MET A 145 -0.62 2.44 -27.23
C MET A 145 0.30 1.62 -28.15
N ASN A 146 0.63 0.39 -27.76
CA ASN A 146 1.56 -0.51 -28.46
C ASN A 146 0.88 -1.78 -29.01
N SER A 147 -0.46 -1.87 -28.93
CA SER A 147 -1.29 -2.94 -29.53
C SER A 147 -1.93 -2.44 -30.82
#